data_AF-A0A0D0BTL7-F1
#
_entry.id   AF-A0A0D0BTL7-F1
#
_cell.length_a   1.000
_cell.length_b   1.000
_cell.length_c   1.000
_cell.angle_alpha   90.00
_cell.angle_beta   90.00
_cell.angle_gamma   90.00
#
_symmetry.space_group_name_H-M   'P 1'
#
loop_
_entity.id
_entity.type
_entity.pdbx_description
1 polymer ?
#
loop_
_entity_poly.entity_id
_entity_poly.type
_entity_poly.pdbx_seq_one_letter_code
_entity_poly.pdbx_strand_id
1 'polypeptide(L)'
;SKKPVLTTFPVMSSHITMTAGSQVNCEPLLIIHFYCNGMDLQGSPPQAIADYLWPYFQPGDLQFLQSEFTFATHAKINMHREKIHMVIFISMHSNEEHRDLFAGQKGPEIKLRPIAVNVDRFFSLLFQSGMDHFLDGATLVLLTCGWLVKHEGSFNEL
;
A
#
# COMPACT_ATOMS: atom_id res chain seq x y z
N SER A 1 17.91 2.48 28.47
CA SER A 1 17.59 3.91 28.22
C SER A 1 17.81 4.20 26.75
N LYS A 2 16.75 4.45 25.97
CA LYS A 2 16.85 4.76 24.54
C LYS A 2 17.23 6.24 24.40
N LYS A 3 18.40 6.53 23.80
CA LYS A 3 18.78 7.90 23.48
C LYS A 3 18.01 8.36 22.24
N PRO A 4 17.41 9.55 22.23
CA PRO A 4 16.76 10.08 21.04
C PRO A 4 17.78 10.29 19.92
N VAL A 5 17.38 9.94 18.69
CA VAL A 5 18.20 10.04 17.46
C VAL A 5 18.56 11.49 17.16
N LEU A 6 17.68 12.43 17.53
CA LEU A 6 17.91 13.86 17.42
C LEU A 6 18.17 14.44 18.81
N THR A 7 19.37 14.98 19.01
CA THR A 7 19.77 15.66 20.25
C THR A 7 19.31 17.11 20.32
N THR A 8 18.77 17.65 19.21
CA THR A 8 18.22 19.00 19.09
C THR A 8 17.01 18.97 18.17
N PHE A 9 16.01 19.81 18.44
CA PHE A 9 14.84 19.93 17.58
C PHE A 9 15.25 20.53 16.23
N PRO A 10 14.81 19.96 15.10
CA PRO A 10 15.05 20.57 13.80
C PRO A 10 14.35 21.94 13.74
N VAL A 11 15.12 22.99 13.46
CA VAL A 11 14.60 24.35 13.28
C VAL A 11 14.15 24.48 11.84
N MET A 12 12.83 24.58 11.62
CA MET A 12 12.27 24.85 10.29
C MET A 12 12.51 26.32 9.94
N SER A 13 13.43 26.59 9.01
CA SER A 13 13.87 27.95 8.65
C SER A 13 13.22 28.52 7.38
N SER A 14 12.12 27.93 6.90
CA SER A 14 11.39 28.43 5.74
C SER A 14 9.90 28.53 6.00
N HIS A 15 9.26 29.51 5.36
CA HIS A 15 7.81 29.68 5.37
C HIS A 15 7.12 28.37 4.98
N ILE A 16 6.33 27.81 5.89
CA ILE A 16 5.41 26.72 5.59
C ILE A 16 4.28 27.33 4.78
N THR A 17 4.33 27.21 3.45
CA THR A 17 3.16 27.48 2.63
C THR A 17 2.27 26.24 2.65
N MET A 18 1.26 26.24 3.51
CA MET A 18 0.16 25.29 3.42
C MET A 18 -0.70 25.67 2.21
N THR A 19 -0.51 25.00 1.08
CA THR A 19 -1.52 24.98 0.02
C THR A 19 -2.58 23.95 0.40
N ALA A 20 -3.42 24.29 1.39
CA ALA A 20 -4.66 23.54 1.63
C ALA A 20 -5.71 24.03 0.61
N GLY A 21 -5.58 23.56 -0.63
CA GLY A 21 -6.63 23.72 -1.63
C GLY A 21 -7.51 22.48 -1.62
N SER A 22 -8.74 22.58 -1.11
CA SER A 22 -9.76 21.57 -1.34
C SER A 22 -10.32 21.77 -2.73
N GLN A 23 -9.77 21.07 -3.72
CA GLN A 23 -10.51 20.85 -4.95
C GLN A 23 -11.41 19.66 -4.71
N VAL A 24 -12.70 19.93 -4.48
CA VAL A 24 -13.73 18.89 -4.51
C VAL A 24 -13.88 18.50 -5.97
N ASN A 25 -13.09 17.52 -6.40
CA ASN A 25 -13.26 16.91 -7.71
C ASN A 25 -14.47 15.97 -7.64
N CYS A 26 -15.47 16.23 -8.46
CA CYS A 26 -16.67 15.39 -8.61
C CYS A 26 -16.51 14.30 -9.69
N GLU A 27 -15.31 14.16 -10.24
CA GLU A 27 -15.00 13.02 -11.12
C GLU A 27 -15.09 11.71 -10.34
N PRO A 28 -15.60 10.63 -10.95
CA PRO A 28 -15.63 9.33 -10.33
C PRO A 28 -14.24 8.91 -9.82
N LEU A 29 -14.22 8.42 -8.59
CA LEU A 29 -13.04 7.99 -7.85
C LEU A 29 -13.14 6.49 -7.55
N LEU A 30 -12.10 5.76 -7.94
CA LEU A 30 -11.90 4.40 -7.50
C LEU A 30 -10.73 4.33 -6.53
N ILE A 31 -11.01 3.83 -5.34
CA ILE A 31 -10.01 3.50 -4.33
C ILE A 31 -9.81 1.98 -4.32
N ILE A 32 -8.59 1.53 -4.59
CA ILE A 32 -8.21 0.12 -4.49
C ILE A 32 -7.28 -0.04 -3.29
N HIS A 33 -7.58 -0.96 -2.40
CA HIS A 33 -6.73 -1.30 -1.26
C HIS A 33 -6.22 -2.73 -1.39
N PHE A 34 -4.95 -2.86 -1.77
CA PHE A 34 -4.20 -4.09 -1.68
C PHE A 34 -3.65 -4.27 -0.29
N TYR A 35 -3.92 -5.41 0.35
CA TYR A 35 -3.36 -5.71 1.66
C TYR A 35 -2.71 -7.08 1.68
N CYS A 36 -1.55 -7.16 2.32
CA CYS A 36 -0.86 -8.43 2.51
C CYS A 36 -1.69 -9.34 3.43
N ASN A 37 -1.69 -10.65 3.13
CA ASN A 37 -2.28 -11.64 4.03
C ASN A 37 -1.71 -11.52 5.46
N GLY A 38 -2.62 -11.61 6.44
CA GLY A 38 -2.32 -11.48 7.86
C GLY A 38 -2.39 -10.05 8.40
N MET A 39 -2.71 -9.06 7.54
CA MET A 39 -2.96 -7.69 7.98
C MET A 39 -4.33 -7.55 8.65
N ASP A 40 -4.38 -6.87 9.79
CA ASP A 40 -5.63 -6.38 10.37
C ASP A 40 -6.05 -5.10 9.64
N LEU A 41 -7.26 -5.11 9.09
CA LEU A 41 -7.83 -4.00 8.32
C LEU A 41 -8.71 -3.07 9.16
N GLN A 42 -8.99 -3.44 10.41
CA GLN A 42 -9.85 -2.64 11.28
C GLN A 42 -9.22 -1.26 11.51
N GLY A 43 -9.97 -0.21 11.17
CA GLY A 43 -9.47 1.16 11.26
C GLY A 43 -8.37 1.49 10.25
N SER A 44 -8.23 0.71 9.18
CA SER A 44 -7.24 0.98 8.13
C SER A 44 -7.47 2.37 7.52
N PRO A 45 -6.39 3.15 7.27
CA PRO A 45 -6.50 4.47 6.66
C PRO A 45 -7.31 4.50 5.34
N PRO A 46 -7.17 3.51 4.42
CA PRO A 46 -7.95 3.51 3.18
C PRO A 46 -9.46 3.43 3.43
N GLN A 47 -9.90 2.60 4.39
CA GLN A 47 -11.31 2.51 4.77
C GLN A 47 -11.80 3.84 5.36
N ALA A 48 -11.03 4.42 6.30
CA ALA A 48 -11.40 5.69 6.92
C ALA A 48 -11.51 6.84 5.89
N ILE A 49 -10.62 6.86 4.89
CA ILE A 49 -10.69 7.82 3.78
C ILE A 49 -11.93 7.56 2.92
N ALA A 50 -12.21 6.32 2.54
CA ALA A 50 -13.40 5.98 1.76
C ALA A 50 -14.69 6.38 2.49
N ASP A 51 -14.81 6.05 3.78
CA ASP A 51 -15.96 6.40 4.62
C ASP A 51 -16.11 7.92 4.77
N TYR A 52 -14.99 8.63 4.93
CA TYR A 52 -14.98 10.10 5.01
C TYR A 52 -15.41 10.75 3.69
N LEU A 53 -14.98 10.21 2.55
CA LEU A 53 -15.29 10.75 1.22
C LEU A 53 -16.70 10.37 0.75
N TRP A 54 -17.26 9.26 1.22
CA TRP A 54 -18.55 8.72 0.76
C TRP A 54 -19.68 9.74 0.65
N PRO A 55 -19.91 10.65 1.64
CA PRO A 55 -21.01 11.61 1.56
C PRO A 55 -20.83 12.70 0.49
N TYR A 56 -19.64 12.83 -0.10
CA TYR A 56 -19.31 13.86 -1.08
C TYR A 56 -19.48 13.40 -2.54
N PHE A 57 -19.76 12.11 -2.77
CA PHE A 57 -19.93 11.52 -4.10
C PHE A 57 -21.40 11.12 -4.35
N GLN A 58 -21.82 11.14 -5.62
CA GLN A 58 -23.09 10.52 -5.98
C GLN A 58 -22.99 9.00 -5.87
N PRO A 59 -24.12 8.29 -5.69
CA PRO A 59 -24.13 6.83 -5.67
C PRO A 59 -23.48 6.24 -6.94
N GLY A 60 -22.40 5.48 -6.76
CA GLY A 60 -21.66 4.83 -7.86
C GLY A 60 -20.40 5.58 -8.31
N ASP A 61 -20.26 6.86 -7.97
CA ASP A 61 -19.09 7.67 -8.35
C ASP A 61 -17.89 7.44 -7.42
N LEU A 62 -18.10 6.95 -6.20
CA LEU A 62 -17.04 6.44 -5.34
C LEU A 62 -17.13 4.92 -5.24
N GLN A 63 -16.05 4.23 -5.60
CA GLN A 63 -15.90 2.80 -5.40
C GLN A 63 -14.71 2.52 -4.50
N PHE A 64 -14.89 1.60 -3.55
CA PHE A 64 -13.83 1.12 -2.68
C PHE A 64 -13.71 -0.40 -2.81
N LEU A 65 -12.58 -0.86 -3.33
CA LEU A 65 -12.29 -2.28 -3.54
C LEU A 65 -11.14 -2.70 -2.64
N GLN A 66 -11.31 -3.82 -1.94
CA GLN A 66 -10.25 -4.42 -1.14
C GLN A 66 -9.85 -5.75 -1.76
N SER A 67 -8.55 -6.00 -1.85
CA SER A 67 -8.01 -7.27 -2.33
C SER A 67 -6.86 -7.71 -1.46
N GLU A 68 -7.02 -8.86 -0.81
CA GLU A 68 -5.90 -9.56 -0.21
C GLU A 68 -4.94 -10.01 -1.30
N PHE A 69 -3.64 -9.91 -1.06
CA PHE A 69 -2.64 -10.55 -1.88
C PHE A 69 -1.68 -11.41 -1.04
N THR A 70 -1.29 -12.52 -1.63
CA THR A 70 -0.03 -13.19 -1.32
C THR A 70 0.72 -13.29 -2.64
N PHE A 71 2.05 -13.14 -2.66
CA PHE A 71 2.79 -13.31 -3.91
C PHE A 71 2.89 -14.78 -4.36
N ALA A 72 2.36 -15.71 -3.58
CA ALA A 72 2.09 -17.08 -4.02
C ALA A 72 0.76 -17.21 -4.80
N THR A 73 -0.13 -16.21 -4.70
CA THR A 73 -1.46 -16.20 -5.32
C THR A 73 -1.52 -15.15 -6.44
N HIS A 74 -1.91 -15.55 -7.65
CA HIS A 74 -2.19 -14.62 -8.73
C HIS A 74 -3.50 -13.86 -8.47
N ALA A 75 -3.45 -12.79 -7.66
CA ALA A 75 -4.56 -11.86 -7.57
C ALA A 75 -4.73 -11.14 -8.92
N LYS A 76 -5.92 -11.26 -9.52
CA LYS A 76 -6.29 -10.56 -10.76
C LYS A 76 -7.45 -9.63 -10.46
N ILE A 77 -7.24 -8.33 -10.62
CA ILE A 77 -8.35 -7.36 -10.65
C ILE A 77 -8.73 -7.17 -12.11
N ASN A 78 -9.93 -7.61 -12.49
CA ASN A 78 -10.51 -7.29 -13.79
C ASN A 78 -11.32 -6.00 -13.62
N MET A 79 -10.92 -4.94 -14.33
CA MET A 79 -11.53 -3.63 -14.21
C MET A 79 -11.87 -3.07 -15.59
N HIS A 80 -13.08 -2.53 -15.75
CA HIS A 80 -13.51 -1.88 -16.98
C HIS A 80 -13.13 -0.39 -16.97
N ARG A 81 -12.58 0.07 -18.11
CA ARG A 81 -12.11 1.43 -18.35
C ARG A 81 -13.25 2.39 -18.65
N GLU A 82 -13.43 3.36 -17.78
CA GLU A 82 -13.66 4.75 -18.17
C GLU A 82 -12.60 5.61 -17.46
N LYS A 83 -12.44 6.90 -17.80
CA LYS A 83 -11.45 7.81 -17.19
C LYS A 83 -11.81 8.09 -15.72
N ILE A 84 -11.60 7.12 -14.86
CA ILE A 84 -11.88 7.18 -13.43
C ILE A 84 -10.55 7.50 -12.74
N HIS A 85 -10.56 8.51 -11.89
CA HIS A 85 -9.40 8.82 -11.06
C HIS A 85 -9.17 7.65 -10.09
N MET A 86 -7.94 7.14 -10.02
CA MET A 86 -7.62 5.97 -9.22
C MET A 86 -6.63 6.31 -8.10
N VAL A 87 -6.95 5.86 -6.89
CA VAL A 87 -6.02 5.87 -5.75
C VAL A 87 -5.81 4.44 -5.28
N ILE A 88 -4.57 3.97 -5.36
CA ILE A 88 -4.18 2.62 -4.97
C ILE A 88 -3.44 2.69 -3.64
N PHE A 89 -3.99 2.08 -2.61
CA PHE A 89 -3.32 1.84 -1.33
C PHE A 89 -2.72 0.44 -1.32
N ILE A 90 -1.48 0.32 -0.86
CA ILE A 90 -0.83 -0.96 -0.61
C ILE A 90 -0.41 -1.01 0.85
N SER A 91 -1.05 -1.87 1.63
CA SER A 91 -0.75 -2.11 3.04
C SER A 91 0.09 -3.36 3.21
N MET A 92 1.30 -3.20 3.77
CA MET A 92 2.24 -4.31 3.95
C MET A 92 3.24 -4.07 5.09
N HIS A 93 4.00 -5.11 5.40
CA HIS A 93 5.15 -5.04 6.30
C HIS A 93 6.44 -4.71 5.54
N SER A 94 7.32 -3.92 6.16
CA SER A 94 8.68 -3.65 5.66
C SER A 94 9.74 -4.20 6.62
N ASN A 95 10.92 -4.52 6.08
CA ASN A 95 12.12 -4.76 6.88
C ASN A 95 13.01 -3.50 6.89
N GLU A 96 13.28 -2.95 8.07
CA GLU A 96 14.13 -1.76 8.23
C GLU A 96 15.61 -2.04 7.92
N GLU A 97 16.10 -3.26 8.13
CA GLU A 97 17.53 -3.57 7.98
C GLU A 97 17.98 -3.65 6.51
N HIS A 98 17.14 -4.23 5.65
CA HIS A 98 17.45 -4.42 4.23
C HIS A 98 16.65 -3.52 3.29
N ARG A 99 15.66 -2.76 3.81
CA ARG A 99 14.72 -1.93 3.04
C ARG A 99 13.88 -2.71 2.04
N ASP A 100 13.76 -4.02 2.25
CA ASP A 100 12.94 -4.92 1.45
C ASP A 100 11.48 -4.93 1.91
N LEU A 101 10.61 -5.30 0.99
CA LEU A 101 9.17 -5.37 1.17
C LEU A 101 8.74 -6.81 1.38
N PHE A 102 7.86 -7.03 2.36
CA PHE A 102 7.32 -8.35 2.62
C PHE A 102 6.45 -8.82 1.44
N ALA A 103 6.76 -10.00 0.92
CA ALA A 103 6.12 -10.62 -0.22
C ALA A 103 5.26 -11.86 0.16
N GLY A 104 4.83 -11.96 1.42
CA GLY A 104 4.02 -13.10 1.87
C GLY A 104 4.87 -14.31 2.24
N GLN A 105 4.33 -15.51 2.08
CA GLN A 105 4.95 -16.75 2.55
C GLN A 105 5.15 -17.78 1.42
N LYS A 106 6.23 -18.55 1.47
CA LYS A 106 6.54 -19.65 0.53
C LYS A 106 6.91 -20.92 1.29
N GLY A 107 6.52 -22.05 0.74
CA GLY A 107 6.81 -23.38 1.28
C GLY A 107 5.55 -24.26 1.31
N PRO A 108 5.69 -25.55 1.64
CA PRO A 108 4.53 -26.40 1.92
C PRO A 108 3.73 -25.83 3.11
N GLU A 109 2.41 -26.08 3.17
CA GLU A 109 1.50 -25.55 4.22
C GLU A 109 2.03 -25.76 5.64
N ILE A 110 2.72 -26.87 5.88
CA ILE A 110 3.34 -27.26 7.15
C ILE A 110 4.66 -26.53 7.47
N LYS A 111 5.24 -25.77 6.55
CA LYS A 111 6.50 -25.03 6.74
C LYS A 111 6.58 -23.78 5.84
N LEU A 112 5.65 -22.86 6.06
CA LEU A 112 5.65 -21.56 5.42
C LEU A 112 6.78 -20.68 5.96
N ARG A 113 7.62 -20.18 5.06
CA ARG A 113 8.66 -19.19 5.38
C ARG A 113 8.23 -17.82 4.86
N PRO A 114 8.45 -16.76 5.63
CA PRO A 114 8.21 -15.41 5.12
C PRO A 114 9.17 -15.15 3.94
N ILE A 115 8.79 -14.31 2.97
CA ILE A 115 9.69 -13.83 1.92
C ILE A 115 9.66 -12.31 1.94
N ALA A 116 10.81 -11.70 1.77
CA ALA A 116 10.91 -10.29 1.40
C ALA A 116 11.63 -10.17 0.05
N VAL A 117 11.27 -9.14 -0.71
CA VAL A 117 11.88 -8.82 -2.00
C VAL A 117 12.17 -7.33 -2.09
N ASN A 118 13.11 -6.96 -2.95
CA ASN A 118 13.36 -5.55 -3.21
C ASN A 118 12.14 -4.85 -3.85
N VAL A 119 12.12 -3.52 -3.78
CA VAL A 119 11.00 -2.69 -4.22
C VAL A 119 10.64 -2.91 -5.70
N ASP A 120 11.64 -2.98 -6.58
CA ASP A 120 11.41 -3.18 -8.02
C ASP A 120 10.75 -4.52 -8.31
N ARG A 121 11.22 -5.58 -7.64
CA ARG A 121 10.65 -6.93 -7.78
C ARG A 121 9.26 -7.01 -7.18
N PHE A 122 9.01 -6.33 -6.07
CA PHE A 122 7.68 -6.26 -5.45
C PHE A 122 6.65 -5.72 -6.44
N PHE A 123 6.90 -4.54 -7.02
CA PHE A 123 5.96 -3.93 -7.96
C PHE A 123 5.84 -4.74 -9.26
N SER A 124 6.96 -5.30 -9.73
CA SER A 124 6.94 -6.20 -10.89
C SER A 124 6.03 -7.41 -10.66
N LEU A 125 6.04 -7.99 -9.46
CA LEU A 125 5.20 -9.14 -9.13
C LEU A 125 3.73 -8.74 -8.88
N LEU A 126 3.49 -7.60 -8.24
CA LEU A 126 2.14 -7.14 -7.90
C LEU A 126 1.35 -6.73 -9.16
N PHE A 127 2.04 -6.15 -10.14
CA PHE A 127 1.42 -5.64 -11.37
C PHE A 127 1.65 -6.52 -12.61
N GLN A 128 2.32 -7.67 -12.44
CA GLN A 128 2.70 -8.61 -13.52
C GLN A 128 1.54 -9.12 -14.39
N SER A 129 0.28 -8.88 -13.98
CA SER A 129 -0.94 -9.29 -14.67
C SER A 129 -1.46 -8.28 -15.70
N GLY A 130 -0.64 -7.32 -16.12
CA GLY A 130 -1.01 -6.28 -17.08
C GLY A 130 -1.72 -5.11 -16.42
N MET A 131 -1.45 -4.83 -15.15
CA MET A 131 -2.02 -3.68 -14.43
C MET A 131 -1.34 -2.35 -14.80
N ASP A 132 -0.28 -2.40 -15.61
CA ASP A 132 0.56 -1.27 -16.01
C ASP A 132 -0.26 -0.08 -16.54
N HIS A 133 -1.35 -0.38 -17.26
CA HIS A 133 -2.24 0.61 -17.85
C HIS A 133 -3.25 1.24 -16.87
N PHE A 134 -3.35 0.70 -15.65
CA PHE A 134 -4.09 1.31 -14.53
C PHE A 134 -3.20 2.22 -13.69
N LEU A 135 -1.87 2.04 -13.73
CA LEU A 135 -0.94 2.89 -13.01
C LEU A 135 -0.76 4.26 -13.68
N ASP A 136 -1.04 4.35 -14.98
CA ASP A 136 -1.00 5.60 -15.73
C ASP A 136 -2.08 6.57 -15.22
N GLY A 137 -1.66 7.65 -14.55
CA GLY A 137 -2.55 8.63 -13.92
C GLY A 137 -3.08 8.26 -12.54
N ALA A 138 -2.75 7.07 -12.01
CA ALA A 138 -3.14 6.69 -10.65
C ALA A 138 -2.22 7.31 -9.59
N THR A 139 -2.78 7.56 -8.41
CA THR A 139 -2.00 7.88 -7.21
C THR A 139 -1.73 6.59 -6.43
N LEU A 140 -0.46 6.28 -6.20
CA LEU A 140 -0.06 5.12 -5.41
C LEU A 140 0.37 5.55 -3.99
N VAL A 141 -0.23 4.96 -2.97
CA VAL A 141 0.08 5.20 -1.56
C VAL A 141 0.56 3.91 -0.91
N LEU A 142 1.82 3.93 -0.47
CA LEU A 142 2.45 2.80 0.19
C LEU A 142 2.32 2.92 1.72
N LEU A 143 1.50 2.08 2.33
CA LEU A 143 1.29 2.01 3.78
C LEU A 143 2.14 0.86 4.35
N THR A 144 3.40 1.16 4.62
CA THR A 144 4.32 0.21 5.26
C THR A 144 4.41 0.47 6.75
N CYS A 145 4.15 -0.54 7.57
CA CYS A 145 4.58 -0.49 8.97
C CYS A 145 6.06 -0.87 9.10
N GLY A 146 6.75 -0.17 10.00
CA GLY A 146 8.07 -0.57 10.48
C GLY A 146 7.93 -1.59 11.61
N TRP A 147 8.90 -2.50 11.71
CA TRP A 147 9.14 -3.37 12.88
C TRP A 147 8.34 -4.68 13.01
N LEU A 148 8.36 -5.60 12.02
CA LEU A 148 7.77 -6.94 12.24
C LEU A 148 8.52 -8.18 11.70
N VAL A 149 9.47 -8.05 10.77
CA VAL A 149 10.18 -9.25 10.25
C VAL A 149 11.51 -9.45 10.99
N LYS A 150 11.50 -10.21 12.09
CA LYS A 150 12.70 -10.77 12.76
C LYS A 150 12.94 -12.24 12.39
N HIS A 151 12.71 -12.60 11.13
CA HIS A 151 12.96 -13.98 10.68
C HIS A 151 14.10 -13.98 9.65
N GLU A 152 15.33 -14.25 10.12
CA GLU A 152 16.52 -14.45 9.26
C GLU A 152 16.24 -15.45 8.12
N GLY A 153 15.44 -16.48 8.38
CA GLY A 153 15.05 -17.48 7.38
C GLY A 153 14.18 -16.96 6.23
N SER A 154 13.71 -15.70 6.29
CA SER A 154 12.92 -15.08 5.22
C SER A 154 13.75 -14.62 4.02
N PHE A 155 15.07 -14.64 4.18
CA PHE A 155 16.04 -14.05 3.27
C PHE A 155 17.01 -15.08 2.68
N ASN A 156 16.88 -16.36 3.06
CA ASN A 156 17.82 -17.41 2.66
C ASN A 156 17.58 -18.00 1.26
N GLU A 157 16.67 -17.44 0.45
CA GLU A 157 16.50 -17.85 -0.94
C GLU A 157 16.12 -16.66 -1.82
N LEU A 158 17.13 -15.87 -2.21
CA LEU A 158 17.28 -15.25 -3.53
C LEU A 158 18.75 -14.94 -3.79
#